data_AF-A0A3L6M0M9-F1
#
_entry.id   AF-A0A3L6M0M9-F1
#
_cell.length_a   1.000
_cell.length_b   1.000
_cell.length_c   1.000
_cell.angle_alpha   90.00
_cell.angle_beta   90.00
_cell.angle_gamma   90.00
#
_symmetry.space_group_name_H-M   'P 1'
#
loop_
_entity.id
_entity.type
_entity.pdbx_description
1 polymer ?
#
loop_
_entity_poly.entity_id
_entity_poly.type
_entity_poly.pdbx_seq_one_letter_code
_entity_poly.pdbx_strand_id
1 'polypeptide(L)'
;MMDQHNESNRGQTTQSGDIIVCNGASNCPLSKEKTERESSMQAAFYRDTGIWAPPGARWQLERLMQNGFTAPKLRVAWQGNNLQLASDDDTLIVKTHWFEPFAGYFLVAIMCFYLLVETGTLLMVRSNDTVRMLLAFAAIFAMYGGTTWMAVRFILMPYWIARRVQIALKLSDGHRRFKLLDTIVGMAKGSTTPGAPSKNTA
;
A
#
# COMPACT_ATOMS: atom_id res chain seq x y z
N MET A 1 -25.77 35.43 -6.69
CA MET A 1 -26.02 34.27 -5.82
C MET A 1 -25.16 33.15 -6.34
N MET A 2 -23.98 32.97 -5.75
CA MET A 2 -23.03 31.92 -6.13
C MET A 2 -23.16 30.77 -5.14
N ASP A 3 -23.16 29.56 -5.69
CA ASP A 3 -23.38 28.28 -5.02
C ASP A 3 -22.42 28.06 -3.85
N GLN A 4 -22.97 28.11 -2.63
CA GLN A 4 -22.34 27.68 -1.37
C GLN A 4 -22.56 26.18 -1.10
N HIS A 5 -22.68 25.37 -2.14
CA HIS A 5 -22.79 23.93 -1.97
C HIS A 5 -21.44 23.24 -2.18
N ASN A 6 -20.98 22.60 -1.10
CA ASN A 6 -20.15 21.40 -1.09
C ASN A 6 -18.61 21.53 -0.94
N GLU A 7 -18.14 22.32 0.02
CA GLU A 7 -16.78 22.16 0.59
C GLU A 7 -16.71 21.20 1.79
N SER A 8 -17.82 20.56 2.17
CA SER A 8 -17.92 19.74 3.39
C SER A 8 -17.25 18.34 3.33
N ASN A 9 -16.47 18.03 2.29
CA ASN A 9 -15.83 16.71 2.11
C ASN A 9 -14.33 16.77 1.79
N ARG A 10 -13.65 17.90 2.07
CA ARG A 10 -12.24 18.14 1.63
C ARG A 10 -11.14 17.65 2.58
N GLY A 11 -11.48 16.83 3.55
CA GLY A 11 -10.52 16.11 4.38
C GLY A 11 -11.26 15.06 5.18
N GLN A 12 -11.51 13.89 4.58
CA GLN A 12 -11.99 12.76 5.37
C GLN A 12 -10.85 12.28 6.25
N THR A 13 -10.78 12.80 7.48
CA THR A 13 -10.24 12.07 8.61
C THR A 13 -11.16 10.87 8.80
N THR A 14 -10.72 9.68 8.40
CA THR A 14 -11.43 8.45 8.76
C THR A 14 -11.45 8.36 10.28
N GLN A 15 -12.50 7.75 10.87
CA GLN A 15 -12.62 7.58 12.33
C GLN A 15 -11.46 6.80 12.99
N SER A 16 -10.50 6.30 12.19
CA SER A 16 -9.22 5.71 12.62
C SER A 16 -8.03 6.68 12.59
N GLY A 17 -8.25 7.99 12.72
CA GLY A 17 -7.23 8.91 13.25
C GLY A 17 -6.17 9.52 12.31
N ASP A 18 -5.67 8.86 11.24
CA ASP A 18 -4.36 9.30 10.71
C ASP A 18 -4.16 9.43 9.19
N ILE A 19 -5.18 9.80 8.41
CA ILE A 19 -4.95 10.15 6.99
C ILE A 19 -5.67 11.44 6.64
N ILE A 20 -4.90 12.51 6.39
CA ILE A 20 -5.42 13.73 5.77
C ILE A 20 -5.21 13.60 4.25
N VAL A 21 -6.27 13.21 3.54
CA VAL A 21 -6.26 13.23 2.07
C VAL A 21 -6.50 14.67 1.63
N CYS A 22 -5.42 15.38 1.35
CA CYS A 22 -5.44 16.72 0.79
C CYS A 22 -5.73 16.60 -0.72
N ASN A 23 -6.98 16.41 -1.13
CA ASN A 23 -7.37 16.33 -2.56
C ASN A 23 -7.20 17.69 -3.29
N GLY A 24 -5.98 18.24 -3.34
CA GLY A 24 -5.69 19.55 -3.91
C GLY A 24 -6.23 20.73 -3.09
N ALA A 25 -6.61 20.52 -1.83
CA ALA A 25 -7.10 21.58 -0.95
C ALA A 25 -5.97 22.58 -0.64
N SER A 26 -6.22 23.87 -0.86
CA SER A 26 -5.28 24.96 -0.55
C SER A 26 -5.01 25.12 0.95
N ASN A 27 -5.91 24.60 1.79
CA ASN A 27 -5.86 24.70 3.25
C ASN A 27 -5.63 23.33 3.91
N CYS A 28 -4.64 22.57 3.43
CA CYS A 28 -4.16 21.46 4.25
C CYS A 28 -3.34 22.01 5.42
N PRO A 29 -3.49 21.49 6.66
CA PRO A 29 -2.96 22.10 7.90
C PRO A 29 -1.44 22.06 8.03
N LEU A 30 -0.71 21.83 6.94
CA LEU A 30 0.73 21.93 6.88
C LEU A 30 1.08 23.35 6.47
N SER A 31 1.52 24.15 7.44
CA SER A 31 2.21 25.40 7.15
C SER A 31 3.33 25.12 6.14
N LYS A 32 3.55 26.02 5.18
CA LYS A 32 4.63 25.94 4.18
C LYS A 32 6.00 25.63 4.82
N GLU A 33 6.19 26.11 6.05
CA GLU A 33 7.36 25.90 6.90
C GLU A 33 7.64 24.43 7.26
N LYS A 34 6.59 23.59 7.35
CA LYS A 34 6.75 22.15 7.66
C LYS A 34 7.14 21.34 6.42
N THR A 35 6.78 21.80 5.24
CA THR A 35 7.12 21.17 3.95
C THR A 35 8.60 21.37 3.59
N GLU A 36 9.22 22.48 4.00
CA GLU A 36 10.64 22.78 3.70
C GLU A 36 11.65 21.86 4.42
N ARG A 37 11.23 21.14 5.46
CA ARG A 37 12.05 20.10 6.11
C ARG A 37 11.74 18.67 5.65
N GLU A 38 10.80 18.48 4.74
CA GLU A 38 10.46 17.15 4.24
C GLU A 38 11.50 16.66 3.23
N SER A 39 11.85 15.38 3.33
CA SER A 39 12.70 14.72 2.34
C SER A 39 12.09 14.84 0.96
N SER A 40 12.93 15.04 -0.07
CA SER A 40 12.49 15.16 -1.46
C SER A 40 11.63 13.97 -1.91
N MET A 41 11.86 12.77 -1.34
CA MET A 41 11.07 11.57 -1.61
C MET A 41 9.65 11.67 -1.06
N GLN A 42 9.47 12.22 0.15
CA GLN A 42 8.16 12.39 0.76
C GLN A 42 7.35 13.48 0.07
N ALA A 43 8.00 14.60 -0.27
CA ALA A 43 7.38 15.65 -1.06
C ALA A 43 6.90 15.11 -2.42
N ALA A 44 7.72 14.29 -3.09
CA ALA A 44 7.33 13.62 -4.33
C ALA A 44 6.17 12.64 -4.12
N PHE A 45 6.21 11.83 -3.06
CA PHE A 45 5.12 10.91 -2.72
C PHE A 45 3.79 11.65 -2.48
N TYR A 46 3.81 12.72 -1.67
CA TYR A 46 2.63 13.52 -1.40
C TYR A 46 2.10 14.18 -2.67
N ARG A 47 2.97 14.76 -3.50
CA ARG A 47 2.59 15.34 -4.78
C ARG A 47 1.92 14.33 -5.72
N ASP A 48 2.46 13.11 -5.80
CA ASP A 48 2.00 12.11 -6.75
C ASP A 48 0.74 11.36 -6.26
N THR A 49 0.53 11.29 -4.95
CA THR A 49 -0.55 10.48 -4.34
C THR A 49 -1.64 11.29 -3.65
N GLY A 50 -1.35 12.51 -3.22
CA GLY A 50 -2.22 13.32 -2.35
C GLY A 50 -2.31 12.78 -0.90
N ILE A 51 -1.51 11.78 -0.55
CA ILE A 51 -1.53 11.12 0.76
C ILE A 51 -0.39 11.70 1.60
N TRP A 52 -0.74 12.27 2.74
CA TRP A 52 0.24 12.73 3.72
C TRP A 52 0.53 11.65 4.74
N ALA A 53 1.81 11.47 5.08
CA ALA A 53 2.25 10.51 6.10
C ALA A 53 2.66 11.24 7.40
N PRO A 54 2.21 10.76 8.57
CA PRO A 54 2.59 11.33 9.86
C PRO A 54 4.09 11.13 10.13
N PRO A 55 4.70 11.97 11.00
CA PRO A 55 6.13 11.94 11.28
C PRO A 55 6.69 10.57 11.66
N GLY A 56 5.94 9.72 12.37
CA GLY A 56 6.39 8.37 12.72
C GLY A 56 6.45 7.39 11.54
N ALA A 57 5.61 7.57 10.51
CA ALA A 57 5.55 6.67 9.34
C ALA A 57 6.46 7.10 8.20
N ARG A 58 6.85 8.38 8.21
CA ARG A 58 7.72 9.03 7.22
C ARG A 58 9.00 8.28 6.90
N TRP A 59 9.71 7.82 7.94
CA TRP A 59 10.96 7.08 7.74
C TRP A 59 10.73 5.69 7.13
N GLN A 60 9.61 5.02 7.47
CA GLN A 60 9.26 3.72 6.88
C GLN A 60 8.92 3.88 5.41
N LEU A 61 8.16 4.92 5.07
CA LEU A 61 7.81 5.24 3.70
C LEU A 61 9.04 5.55 2.84
N GLU A 62 9.95 6.40 3.33
CA GLU A 62 11.22 6.68 2.63
C GLU A 62 12.03 5.41 2.41
N ARG A 63 12.12 4.55 3.43
CA ARG A 63 12.87 3.30 3.32
C ARG A 63 12.24 2.35 2.31
N LEU A 64 10.91 2.30 2.19
CA LEU A 64 10.23 1.58 1.13
C LEU A 64 10.58 2.17 -0.24
N MET A 65 10.59 3.49 -0.39
CA MET A 65 10.98 4.14 -1.64
C MET A 65 12.43 3.84 -2.03
N GLN A 66 13.35 3.86 -1.06
CA GLN A 66 14.75 3.46 -1.26
C GLN A 66 14.89 2.00 -1.69
N ASN A 67 13.98 1.12 -1.24
CA ASN A 67 13.92 -0.28 -1.66
C ASN A 67 13.21 -0.50 -3.02
N GLY A 68 12.99 0.56 -3.80
CA GLY A 68 12.45 0.49 -5.16
C GLY A 68 10.91 0.47 -5.25
N PHE A 69 10.21 0.74 -4.16
CA PHE A 69 8.75 0.92 -4.22
C PHE A 69 8.42 2.33 -4.73
N THR A 70 7.75 2.41 -5.87
CA THR A 70 7.34 3.69 -6.45
C THR A 70 6.08 4.23 -5.77
N ALA A 71 5.93 5.56 -5.72
CA ALA A 71 4.75 6.21 -5.13
C ALA A 71 3.41 5.70 -5.70
N PRO A 72 3.25 5.47 -7.02
CA PRO A 72 2.03 4.88 -7.57
C PRO A 72 1.72 3.47 -7.05
N LYS A 73 2.74 2.62 -6.84
CA LYS A 73 2.54 1.27 -6.30
C LYS A 73 2.05 1.32 -4.86
N LEU A 74 2.69 2.15 -4.05
CA LEU A 74 2.31 2.37 -2.66
C LEU A 74 0.89 2.95 -2.56
N ARG A 75 0.51 3.89 -3.45
CA ARG A 75 -0.86 4.40 -3.56
C ARG A 75 -1.87 3.30 -3.86
N VAL A 76 -1.57 2.37 -4.76
CA VAL A 76 -2.47 1.25 -5.07
C VAL A 76 -2.70 0.37 -3.83
N ALA A 77 -1.64 0.02 -3.09
CA ALA A 77 -1.77 -0.74 -1.85
C ALA A 77 -2.57 0.02 -0.78
N TRP A 78 -2.39 1.34 -0.72
CA TRP A 78 -3.12 2.22 0.18
C TRP A 78 -4.62 2.28 -0.15
N GLN A 79 -4.96 2.49 -1.42
CA GLN A 79 -6.35 2.51 -1.89
C GLN A 79 -7.06 1.17 -1.72
N GLY A 80 -6.31 0.06 -1.82
CA GLY A 80 -6.81 -1.27 -1.51
C GLY A 80 -6.94 -1.58 -0.02
N ASN A 81 -6.79 -0.58 0.86
CA ASN A 81 -6.86 -0.71 2.32
C ASN A 81 -5.88 -1.73 2.93
N ASN A 82 -4.91 -2.19 2.15
CA ASN A 82 -3.89 -3.16 2.56
C ASN A 82 -2.75 -2.49 3.33
N LEU A 83 -2.62 -1.18 3.22
CA LEU A 83 -1.65 -0.35 3.90
C LEU A 83 -2.41 0.70 4.71
N GLN A 84 -2.22 0.70 6.03
CA GLN A 84 -2.90 1.62 6.95
C GLN A 84 -1.88 2.20 7.92
N LEU A 85 -2.15 3.39 8.41
CA LEU A 85 -1.42 3.98 9.52
C LEU A 85 -2.07 3.52 10.83
N ALA A 86 -1.26 3.04 11.76
CA ALA A 86 -1.69 2.79 13.12
C ALA A 86 -1.89 4.13 13.82
N SER A 87 -3.08 4.37 14.36
CA SER A 87 -3.40 5.62 15.06
C SER A 87 -2.57 5.82 16.34
N ASP A 88 -2.16 4.72 16.97
CA ASP A 88 -1.53 4.76 18.29
C ASP A 88 -0.01 5.00 18.22
N ASP A 89 0.64 4.50 17.16
CA ASP A 89 2.11 4.42 17.08
C ASP A 89 2.70 5.22 15.90
N ASP A 90 1.87 5.90 15.09
CA ASP A 90 2.27 6.49 13.81
C ASP A 90 3.02 5.48 12.91
N THR A 91 2.76 4.18 13.03
CA THR A 91 3.46 3.14 12.26
C THR A 91 2.65 2.67 11.06
N LEU A 92 3.34 2.32 9.98
CA LEU A 92 2.74 1.74 8.79
C LEU A 92 2.42 0.25 9.06
N ILE A 93 1.16 -0.07 9.23
CA ILE A 93 0.69 -1.44 9.37
C ILE A 93 0.27 -1.96 7.99
N VAL A 94 0.82 -3.12 7.63
CA VAL A 94 0.36 -3.87 6.46
C VAL A 94 -0.69 -4.88 6.90
N LYS A 95 -1.95 -4.68 6.49
CA LYS A 95 -3.03 -5.63 6.69
C LYS A 95 -3.13 -6.49 5.43
N THR A 96 -2.60 -7.71 5.49
CA THR A 96 -2.75 -8.71 4.43
C THR A 96 -3.67 -9.82 4.95
N HIS A 97 -4.96 -9.73 4.63
CA HIS A 97 -5.87 -10.85 4.90
C HIS A 97 -5.64 -11.94 3.87
N TRP A 98 -5.37 -13.16 4.33
CA TRP A 98 -5.15 -14.31 3.45
C TRP A 98 -6.38 -14.67 2.60
N PHE A 99 -7.58 -14.23 3.02
CA PHE A 99 -8.84 -14.47 2.33
C PHE A 99 -9.06 -13.57 1.11
N GLU A 100 -8.45 -12.37 1.06
CA GLU A 100 -8.60 -11.43 -0.07
C GLU A 100 -8.18 -12.02 -1.43
N PRO A 101 -6.99 -12.65 -1.58
CA PRO A 101 -6.63 -13.27 -2.85
C PRO A 101 -7.57 -14.43 -3.19
N PHE A 102 -8.03 -15.20 -2.20
CA PHE A 102 -8.97 -16.30 -2.42
C PHE A 102 -10.29 -15.79 -3.00
N ALA A 103 -10.84 -14.69 -2.47
CA ALA A 103 -12.04 -14.05 -3.00
C ALA A 103 -11.86 -13.59 -4.46
N GLY A 104 -10.69 -13.03 -4.80
CA GLY A 104 -10.36 -12.64 -6.16
C GLY A 104 -10.33 -13.82 -7.14
N TYR A 105 -9.65 -14.91 -6.77
CA TYR A 105 -9.60 -16.13 -7.59
C TYR A 105 -10.97 -16.82 -7.69
N PHE A 106 -11.73 -16.84 -6.59
CA PHE A 106 -13.06 -17.43 -6.55
C PHE A 106 -14.03 -16.68 -7.48
N LEU A 107 -13.97 -15.35 -7.51
CA LEU A 107 -14.79 -14.54 -8.42
C LEU A 107 -14.46 -14.84 -9.89
N VAL A 108 -13.17 -14.94 -10.24
CA VAL A 108 -12.74 -15.33 -11.59
C VAL A 108 -13.22 -16.75 -11.93
N ALA A 109 -13.14 -17.69 -10.99
CA ALA A 109 -13.61 -19.06 -11.19
C ALA A 109 -15.12 -19.15 -11.44
N ILE A 110 -15.93 -18.41 -10.68
CA ILE A 110 -17.38 -18.30 -10.90
C ILE A 110 -17.66 -17.74 -12.30
N MET A 111 -16.93 -16.69 -12.70
CA MET A 111 -17.10 -16.12 -14.04
C MET A 111 -16.72 -17.14 -15.13
N CYS A 112 -15.60 -17.85 -15.00
CA CYS A 112 -15.24 -18.92 -15.92
C CYS A 112 -16.33 -19.99 -16.04
N PHE A 113 -16.90 -20.42 -14.91
CA PHE A 113 -17.97 -21.41 -14.89
C PHE A 113 -19.23 -20.88 -15.60
N TYR A 114 -19.63 -19.64 -15.31
CA TYR A 114 -20.76 -18.99 -15.98
C TYR A 114 -20.58 -18.94 -17.50
N LEU A 115 -19.40 -18.55 -17.98
CA LEU A 115 -19.11 -18.47 -19.43
C LEU A 115 -19.12 -19.85 -20.09
N LEU A 116 -18.68 -20.89 -19.37
CA LEU A 116 -18.73 -22.26 -19.86
C LEU A 116 -20.18 -22.72 -20.05
N VAL A 117 -21.06 -22.41 -19.10
CA VAL A 117 -22.50 -22.69 -19.20
C VAL A 117 -23.15 -21.92 -20.35
N GLU A 118 -22.92 -20.61 -20.44
CA GLU A 118 -23.46 -19.76 -21.52
C GLU A 118 -22.99 -20.24 -22.90
N THR A 119 -21.69 -20.51 -23.04
CA THR A 119 -21.12 -21.05 -24.29
C THR A 119 -21.76 -22.39 -24.65
N GLY A 120 -21.95 -23.28 -23.67
CA GLY A 120 -22.63 -24.56 -23.88
C GLY A 120 -24.07 -24.38 -24.37
N THR A 121 -24.81 -23.42 -23.81
CA THR A 121 -26.19 -23.14 -24.24
C THR A 121 -26.24 -22.58 -25.66
N LEU A 122 -25.33 -21.66 -26.01
CA LEU A 122 -25.22 -21.10 -27.36
C LEU A 122 -24.90 -22.18 -28.40
N LEU A 123 -24.08 -23.18 -28.05
CA LEU A 123 -23.77 -24.30 -28.94
C LEU A 123 -24.96 -25.25 -29.14
N MET A 124 -25.88 -25.35 -28.17
CA MET A 124 -27.09 -26.17 -28.32
C MET A 124 -28.22 -25.47 -29.08
N VAL A 125 -28.24 -24.14 -29.09
CA VAL A 125 -29.20 -23.37 -29.90
C VAL A 125 -28.79 -23.46 -31.37
N ARG A 126 -29.48 -24.33 -32.13
CA ARG A 126 -29.33 -24.47 -33.59
C ARG A 126 -29.91 -23.23 -34.30
N SER A 127 -29.20 -22.11 -34.20
CA SER A 127 -29.51 -20.85 -34.89
C SER A 127 -28.70 -20.77 -36.19
N ASN A 128 -29.32 -20.31 -37.27
CA ASN A 128 -28.61 -19.99 -38.52
C ASN A 128 -28.05 -18.56 -38.54
N ASP A 129 -28.28 -17.77 -37.49
CA ASP A 129 -27.81 -16.38 -37.41
C ASP A 129 -26.40 -16.31 -36.80
N THR A 130 -25.39 -16.43 -37.67
CA THR A 130 -23.96 -16.36 -37.33
C THR A 130 -23.59 -15.00 -36.71
N VAL A 131 -24.22 -13.91 -37.14
CA VAL A 131 -23.90 -12.56 -36.65
C VAL A 131 -24.31 -12.43 -35.19
N ARG A 132 -25.50 -12.91 -34.84
CA ARG A 132 -25.97 -12.93 -33.45
C ARG A 132 -25.06 -13.77 -32.54
N MET A 133 -24.61 -14.93 -33.01
CA MET A 133 -23.65 -15.75 -32.24
C MET A 133 -22.33 -15.02 -32.02
N LEU A 134 -21.77 -14.40 -33.07
CA LEU A 134 -20.52 -13.66 -32.98
C LEU A 134 -20.62 -12.50 -31.96
N LEU A 135 -21.73 -11.75 -32.01
CA LEU A 135 -21.98 -10.66 -31.06
C LEU A 135 -22.12 -11.18 -29.61
N ALA A 136 -22.81 -12.31 -29.42
CA ALA A 136 -22.93 -12.93 -28.11
C ALA A 136 -21.55 -13.36 -27.57
N PHE A 137 -20.73 -14.02 -28.38
CA PHE A 137 -19.36 -14.39 -28.00
C PHE A 137 -18.52 -13.15 -27.67
N ALA A 138 -18.55 -12.12 -28.51
CA ALA A 138 -17.81 -10.89 -28.27
C ALA A 138 -18.20 -10.23 -26.94
N ALA A 139 -19.51 -10.18 -26.64
CA ALA A 139 -20.00 -9.65 -25.36
C ALA A 139 -19.53 -10.49 -24.16
N ILE A 140 -19.60 -11.82 -24.27
CA ILE A 140 -19.12 -12.78 -23.26
C ILE A 140 -17.63 -12.57 -22.96
N PHE A 141 -16.79 -12.49 -23.99
CA PHE A 141 -15.35 -12.25 -23.83
C PHE A 141 -15.04 -10.87 -23.27
N ALA A 142 -15.77 -9.83 -23.69
CA ALA A 142 -15.60 -8.47 -23.17
C ALA A 142 -15.95 -8.40 -21.67
N MET A 143 -17.06 -9.04 -21.26
CA MET A 143 -17.44 -9.15 -19.85
C MET A 143 -16.36 -9.88 -19.04
N TYR A 144 -15.91 -11.04 -19.51
CA TYR A 144 -14.85 -11.81 -18.84
C TYR A 144 -13.54 -11.03 -18.70
N GLY A 145 -13.11 -10.40 -19.79
CA GLY A 145 -11.90 -9.57 -19.82
C GLY A 145 -12.01 -8.42 -18.83
N GLY A 146 -13.17 -7.73 -18.81
CA GLY A 146 -13.46 -6.67 -17.86
C GLY A 146 -13.43 -7.13 -16.40
N THR A 147 -14.12 -8.23 -16.07
CA THR A 147 -14.14 -8.77 -14.70
C THR A 147 -12.77 -9.25 -14.24
N THR A 148 -12.01 -9.92 -15.12
CA THR A 148 -10.67 -10.40 -14.81
C THR A 148 -9.71 -9.24 -14.61
N TRP A 149 -9.77 -8.23 -15.47
CA TRP A 149 -8.99 -7.01 -15.32
C TRP A 149 -9.31 -6.30 -14.00
N MET A 150 -10.59 -6.17 -13.64
CA MET A 150 -11.02 -5.61 -12.37
C MET A 150 -10.47 -6.40 -11.17
N ALA A 151 -10.63 -7.73 -11.17
CA ALA A 151 -10.14 -8.60 -10.10
C ALA A 151 -8.61 -8.47 -9.92
N VAL A 152 -7.87 -8.47 -11.02
CA VAL A 152 -6.42 -8.28 -10.98
C VAL A 152 -6.07 -6.88 -10.47
N ARG A 153 -6.69 -5.83 -11.01
CA ARG A 153 -6.32 -4.44 -10.76
C ARG A 153 -6.68 -3.95 -9.36
N PHE A 154 -7.81 -4.41 -8.81
CA PHE A 154 -8.38 -3.91 -7.55
C PHE A 154 -8.24 -4.89 -6.38
N ILE A 155 -8.07 -6.19 -6.62
CA ILE A 155 -7.94 -7.19 -5.55
C ILE A 155 -6.51 -7.72 -5.49
N LEU A 156 -6.03 -8.33 -6.58
CA LEU A 156 -4.74 -9.04 -6.55
C LEU A 156 -3.55 -8.08 -6.51
N MET A 157 -3.52 -7.07 -7.36
CA MET A 157 -2.40 -6.11 -7.46
C MET A 157 -2.09 -5.40 -6.12
N PRO A 158 -3.06 -4.78 -5.41
CA PRO A 158 -2.77 -4.17 -4.11
C PRO A 158 -2.26 -5.19 -3.09
N TYR A 159 -2.84 -6.39 -3.05
CA TYR A 159 -2.40 -7.47 -2.18
C TYR A 159 -0.94 -7.88 -2.44
N TRP A 160 -0.55 -8.07 -3.70
CA TRP A 160 0.83 -8.42 -4.06
C TRP A 160 1.82 -7.34 -3.67
N ILE A 161 1.47 -6.06 -3.87
CA ILE A 161 2.30 -4.93 -3.47
C ILE A 161 2.43 -4.90 -1.95
N ALA A 162 1.33 -5.02 -1.22
CA ALA A 162 1.31 -5.04 0.24
C ALA A 162 2.16 -6.17 0.81
N ARG A 163 2.06 -7.38 0.26
CA ARG A 163 2.89 -8.51 0.66
C ARG A 163 4.39 -8.23 0.46
N ARG A 164 4.78 -7.60 -0.65
CA ARG A 164 6.17 -7.19 -0.88
C ARG A 164 6.63 -6.12 0.12
N VAL A 165 5.76 -5.14 0.40
CA VAL A 165 6.02 -4.10 1.43
C VAL A 165 6.23 -4.74 2.80
N GLN A 166 5.39 -5.70 3.18
CA GLN A 166 5.50 -6.41 4.45
C GLN A 166 6.84 -7.15 4.60
N ILE A 167 7.29 -7.82 3.54
CA ILE A 167 8.59 -8.51 3.52
C ILE A 167 9.71 -7.49 3.65
N ALA A 168 9.66 -6.39 2.89
CA ALA A 168 10.66 -5.33 2.95
C ALA A 168 10.76 -4.71 4.35
N LEU A 169 9.63 -4.42 5.01
CA LEU A 169 9.59 -3.88 6.36
C LEU A 169 10.18 -4.86 7.38
N LYS A 170 9.80 -6.14 7.34
CA LYS A 170 10.34 -7.19 8.23
C LYS A 170 11.86 -7.32 8.12
N LEU A 171 12.39 -7.31 6.91
CA LEU A 171 13.84 -7.34 6.68
C LEU A 171 14.52 -6.08 7.23
N SER A 172 13.85 -4.93 7.09
CA SER A 172 14.34 -3.63 7.54
C SER A 172 14.41 -3.52 9.07
N ASP A 173 13.45 -4.11 9.78
CA ASP A 173 13.37 -4.14 11.24
C ASP A 173 14.32 -5.17 11.85
N GLY A 174 14.47 -6.32 11.20
CA GLY A 174 15.46 -7.32 11.59
C GLY A 174 16.88 -6.72 11.65
N HIS A 175 17.26 -5.97 10.62
CA HIS A 175 18.56 -5.28 10.59
C HIS A 175 18.73 -4.26 11.73
N ARG A 176 17.65 -3.60 12.15
CA ARG A 176 17.68 -2.62 13.24
C ARG A 176 17.90 -3.29 14.60
N ARG A 177 17.23 -4.43 14.83
CA ARG A 177 17.44 -5.24 16.03
C ARG A 177 18.88 -5.75 16.13
N PHE A 178 19.47 -6.20 15.03
CA PHE A 178 20.88 -6.62 15.00
C PHE A 178 21.84 -5.47 15.34
N LYS A 179 21.68 -4.28 14.71
CA LYS A 179 22.53 -3.12 15.03
C LYS A 179 22.45 -2.67 16.50
N LEU A 180 21.26 -2.72 17.10
CA LEU A 180 21.08 -2.40 18.51
C LEU A 180 21.82 -3.40 19.41
N LEU A 181 21.74 -4.69 19.09
CA LEU A 181 22.47 -5.72 19.83
C LEU A 181 23.98 -5.54 19.69
N ASP A 182 24.50 -5.27 18.50
CA ASP A 182 25.94 -5.02 18.29
C ASP A 182 26.42 -3.78 19.05
N THR A 183 25.59 -2.73 19.12
CA THR A 183 25.90 -1.51 19.88
C THR A 183 25.94 -1.80 21.38
N ILE A 184 24.95 -2.53 21.91
CA ILE A 184 24.91 -2.90 23.33
C ILE A 184 26.07 -3.83 23.70
N VAL A 185 26.36 -4.83 22.86
CA VAL A 185 27.49 -5.76 23.06
C VAL A 185 28.83 -5.03 22.95
N GLY A 186 28.96 -4.07 22.03
CA GLY A 186 30.14 -3.21 21.91
C GLY A 186 30.36 -2.35 23.15
N MET A 187 29.29 -1.76 23.71
CA MET A 187 29.37 -1.01 24.97
C MET A 187 29.72 -1.93 26.16
N ALA A 188 29.22 -3.16 26.20
CA ALA A 188 29.52 -4.11 27.26
C ALA A 188 30.97 -4.65 27.20
N LYS A 189 31.57 -4.77 26.01
CA LYS A 189 32.99 -5.17 25.87
C LYS A 189 33.98 -4.03 26.11
N GLY A 190 33.55 -2.78 26.01
CA GLY A 190 34.40 -1.60 26.18
C GLY A 190 34.67 -1.16 27.62
N SER A 191 34.05 -1.78 28.63
CA SER A 191 34.17 -1.35 30.04
C SER A 191 35.24 -2.08 30.85
N THR A 192 36.16 -2.82 30.22
CA THR A 192 37.43 -3.17 30.88
C THR A 192 38.26 -1.91 31.03
N THR A 193 37.99 -1.18 32.11
CA THR A 193 38.80 -0.07 32.62
C THR A 193 40.27 -0.47 32.54
N PRO A 194 41.12 0.25 31.79
CA PRO A 194 42.56 0.01 31.84
C PRO A 194 43.01 0.24 33.28
N GLY A 195 43.53 -0.82 33.89
CA GLY A 195 44.01 -0.82 35.27
C GLY A 195 44.91 0.38 35.51
N ALA A 196 44.61 1.14 36.55
CA ALA A 196 45.40 2.26 36.98
C ALA A 196 46.88 1.85 37.10
N PRO A 197 47.83 2.63 36.56
CA PRO A 197 49.24 2.31 36.69
C PRO A 197 49.63 2.31 38.18
N SER A 198 49.99 1.13 38.68
CA SER A 198 50.57 0.94 40.01
C SER A 198 51.88 1.71 40.09
N LYS A 199 51.90 2.82 40.84
CA LYS A 199 53.13 3.52 41.20
C LYS A 199 53.88 2.66 42.22
N ASN A 200 54.87 1.90 41.75
CA ASN A 200 55.86 1.31 42.64
C ASN A 200 56.90 2.39 42.99
N THR A 201 56.82 2.89 44.21
CA THR A 201 57.91 3.57 44.92
C THR A 201 58.57 2.58 45.85
N ALA A 202 59.81 2.22 45.55
CA ALA A 202 60.85 1.82 46.49
C ALA A 202 62.20 1.84 45.75
#